data_AF-A0A3M7DUY9-F1
#
_entry.id   AF-A0A3M7DUY9-F1
#
_cell.length_a   1.000
_cell.length_b   1.000
_cell.length_c   1.000
_cell.angle_alpha   90.00
_cell.angle_beta   90.00
_cell.angle_gamma   90.00
#
_symmetry.space_group_name_H-M   'P 1'
#
loop_
_entity.id
_entity.type
_entity.pdbx_description
1 polymer ?
#
loop_
_entity_poly.entity_id
_entity_poly.type
_entity_poly.pdbx_seq_one_letter_code
_entity_poly.pdbx_strand_id
1 'polypeptide(L)'
;MQQTLHVSKRRFASTFATSIPKSLSRPRLLATAAIEHQEQSKARFATRPPHRLLSSPPYSRLFTSTTNTMSSAQSATIQFYKGGSLDSSSPSDTLEKILTTWSDRTLEARHDYIQHLFPLPERSPVNPDAPVLTKEVRDAFLDPGSQGAVLREGLQKAFGRMCRFYGFVLDEGQGTITKASNFDERAQDSWLTTVDHNHLRITRIIRCMRILGMSTSSLRSLYRRF
;
A
#
# COMPACT_ATOMS: atom_id res chain seq x y z
N MET A 1 29.88 6.32 -66.50
CA MET A 1 30.46 6.97 -65.31
C MET A 1 29.78 6.38 -64.08
N GLN A 2 30.41 5.39 -63.45
CA GLN A 2 29.98 4.78 -62.19
C GLN A 2 30.94 5.30 -61.10
N GLN A 3 30.41 5.95 -60.06
CA GLN A 3 31.21 6.39 -58.91
C GLN A 3 31.13 5.32 -57.81
N THR A 4 32.28 4.70 -57.58
CA THR A 4 32.57 3.77 -56.50
C THR A 4 32.91 4.56 -55.24
N LEU A 5 32.09 4.48 -54.18
CA LEU A 5 32.42 5.07 -52.89
C LEU A 5 33.14 4.05 -51.98
N HIS A 6 34.23 4.53 -51.42
CA HIS A 6 35.30 3.80 -50.78
C HIS A 6 34.95 3.48 -49.31
N VAL A 7 34.91 2.18 -48.96
CA VAL A 7 34.72 1.72 -47.58
C VAL A 7 36.06 1.75 -46.85
N SER A 8 36.19 2.65 -45.85
CA SER A 8 37.39 2.74 -45.01
C SER A 8 37.36 1.64 -43.93
N LYS A 9 38.27 0.67 -44.07
CA LYS A 9 38.61 -0.31 -43.03
C LYS A 9 39.63 0.31 -42.07
N ARG A 10 39.33 0.35 -40.77
CA ARG A 10 40.36 0.43 -39.71
C ARG A 10 40.20 -0.76 -38.76
N ARG A 11 41.13 -1.72 -38.87
CA ARG A 11 41.61 -2.57 -37.77
C ARG A 11 42.82 -1.81 -37.16
N PHE A 12 43.34 -2.00 -35.95
CA PHE A 12 43.37 -3.02 -34.90
C PHE A 12 43.81 -2.30 -33.61
N ALA A 13 43.45 -2.80 -32.43
CA ALA A 13 44.42 -3.15 -31.38
C ALA A 13 43.68 -3.73 -30.16
N SER A 14 44.02 -4.96 -29.84
CA SER A 14 43.58 -5.71 -28.67
C SER A 14 44.52 -5.43 -27.51
N THR A 15 43.98 -5.09 -26.34
CA THR A 15 44.70 -5.21 -25.07
C THR A 15 43.78 -5.92 -24.08
N PHE A 16 44.01 -7.22 -23.91
CA PHE A 16 43.44 -7.99 -22.81
C PHE A 16 44.12 -7.56 -21.52
N ALA A 17 43.37 -6.91 -20.62
CA ALA A 17 43.78 -6.69 -19.24
C ALA A 17 43.23 -7.83 -18.38
N THR A 18 44.08 -8.83 -18.13
CA THR A 18 43.85 -9.93 -17.20
C THR A 18 43.88 -9.38 -15.77
N SER A 19 42.72 -9.19 -15.12
CA SER A 19 42.67 -8.92 -13.68
C SER A 19 42.44 -10.22 -12.93
N ILE A 20 43.43 -10.57 -12.12
CA ILE A 20 43.49 -11.74 -11.25
C ILE A 20 42.49 -11.55 -10.09
N PRO A 21 41.61 -12.53 -9.78
CA PRO A 21 40.79 -12.46 -8.57
C PRO A 21 41.67 -12.71 -7.34
N LYS A 22 41.71 -11.74 -6.43
CA LYS A 22 42.31 -11.91 -5.09
C LYS A 22 41.44 -12.87 -4.27
N SER A 23 41.95 -14.09 -4.11
CA SER A 23 41.53 -15.08 -3.12
C SER A 23 41.54 -14.48 -1.71
N LEU A 24 40.37 -14.38 -1.07
CA LEU A 24 40.25 -14.22 0.37
C LEU A 24 39.91 -15.60 0.96
N SER A 25 40.97 -16.34 1.26
CA SER A 25 40.90 -17.57 2.05
C SER A 25 40.71 -17.20 3.53
N ARG A 26 39.49 -17.34 4.04
CA ARG A 26 39.24 -17.36 5.50
C ARG A 26 39.21 -18.82 5.96
N PRO A 27 40.07 -19.25 6.91
CA PRO A 27 39.96 -20.58 7.48
C PRO A 27 38.70 -20.69 8.33
N ARG A 28 37.94 -21.76 8.08
CA ARG A 28 36.75 -22.19 8.80
C ARG A 28 37.20 -22.83 10.12
N LEU A 29 37.14 -22.07 11.21
CA LEU A 29 37.34 -22.61 12.56
C LEU A 29 36.13 -23.47 12.93
N LEU A 30 36.33 -24.79 12.91
CA LEU A 30 35.44 -25.78 13.53
C LEU A 30 35.57 -25.66 15.05
N ALA A 31 34.64 -24.94 15.67
CA ALA A 31 34.43 -25.03 17.11
C ALA A 31 33.54 -26.24 17.40
N THR A 32 34.17 -27.33 17.86
CA THR A 32 33.50 -28.44 18.53
C THR A 32 33.35 -28.07 20.00
N ALA A 33 32.15 -27.66 20.40
CA ALA A 33 31.77 -27.56 21.80
C ALA A 33 30.36 -28.13 21.96
N ALA A 34 30.24 -29.17 22.78
CA ALA A 34 28.98 -29.78 23.16
C ALA A 34 28.14 -28.76 23.95
N ILE A 35 26.91 -28.53 23.51
CA ILE A 35 25.94 -27.73 24.26
C ILE A 35 25.15 -28.71 25.13
N GLU A 36 25.42 -28.65 26.44
CA GLU A 36 24.65 -29.34 27.47
C GLU A 36 23.20 -28.82 27.48
N HIS A 37 22.24 -29.74 27.43
CA HIS A 37 20.84 -29.43 27.65
C HIS A 37 20.59 -29.11 29.12
N GLN A 38 20.56 -27.82 29.46
CA GLN A 38 20.00 -27.37 30.73
C GLN A 38 18.47 -27.31 30.61
N GLU A 39 17.79 -28.32 31.17
CA GLU A 39 16.32 -28.33 31.29
C GLU A 39 15.87 -27.15 32.17
N GLN A 40 15.19 -26.17 31.55
CA GLN A 40 14.39 -25.20 32.29
C GLN A 40 12.99 -25.79 32.56
N SER A 41 12.67 -25.91 33.84
CA SER A 41 11.40 -26.37 34.39
C SER A 41 10.19 -25.64 33.79
N LYS A 42 9.24 -26.40 33.24
CA LYS A 42 7.92 -25.93 32.80
C LYS A 42 7.10 -25.40 33.98
N ALA A 43 7.12 -24.08 34.19
CA ALA A 43 6.10 -23.42 34.98
C ALA A 43 4.78 -23.39 34.17
N ARG A 44 3.75 -24.03 34.72
CA ARG A 44 2.39 -24.06 34.18
C ARG A 44 1.83 -22.64 34.14
N PHE A 45 1.70 -22.05 32.94
CA PHE A 45 0.95 -20.80 32.80
C PHE A 45 -0.53 -21.07 33.02
N ALA A 46 -1.03 -20.49 34.11
CA ALA A 46 -2.42 -20.50 34.51
C ALA A 46 -3.31 -19.86 33.44
N THR A 47 -4.55 -20.38 33.41
CA THR A 47 -5.74 -19.98 32.67
C THR A 47 -5.80 -18.53 32.15
N ARG A 48 -6.08 -18.40 30.84
CA ARG A 48 -6.46 -17.16 30.13
C ARG A 48 -7.56 -16.39 30.88
N PRO A 49 -7.46 -15.07 31.09
CA PRO A 49 -8.61 -14.26 31.43
C PRO A 49 -9.52 -14.08 30.19
N PRO A 50 -10.84 -13.92 30.37
CA PRO A 50 -11.76 -13.76 29.26
C PRO A 50 -11.49 -12.45 28.52
N HIS A 51 -11.62 -12.49 27.18
CA HIS A 51 -11.54 -11.32 26.31
C HIS A 51 -12.49 -10.23 26.81
N ARG A 52 -11.93 -9.17 27.41
CA ARG A 52 -12.64 -7.91 27.58
C ARG A 52 -12.80 -7.34 26.18
N LEU A 53 -14.04 -7.28 25.69
CA LEU A 53 -14.40 -6.55 24.47
C LEU A 53 -14.02 -5.09 24.69
N LEU A 54 -12.82 -4.70 24.27
CA LEU A 54 -12.44 -3.31 24.13
C LEU A 54 -13.30 -2.73 23.02
N SER A 55 -14.42 -2.11 23.42
CA SER A 55 -15.19 -1.25 22.52
C SER A 55 -14.24 -0.20 21.96
N SER A 56 -14.00 -0.22 20.65
CA SER A 56 -13.27 0.85 19.97
C SER A 56 -13.90 2.19 20.36
N PRO A 57 -13.10 3.22 20.71
CA PRO A 57 -13.65 4.53 21.00
C PRO A 57 -14.49 5.03 19.81
N PRO A 58 -15.58 5.78 20.04
CA PRO A 58 -16.44 6.22 18.96
C PRO A 58 -15.63 7.06 17.96
N TYR A 59 -15.80 6.80 16.67
CA TYR A 59 -15.09 7.48 15.56
C TYR A 59 -15.17 9.01 15.62
N SER A 60 -16.12 9.57 16.39
CA SER A 60 -16.21 11.00 16.69
C SER A 60 -14.99 11.57 17.43
N ARG A 61 -14.25 10.78 18.21
CA ARG A 61 -13.04 11.24 18.93
C ARG A 61 -11.75 11.20 18.11
N LEU A 62 -11.79 10.68 16.87
CA LEU A 62 -10.59 10.58 16.01
C LEU A 62 -10.24 11.89 15.31
N PHE A 63 -11.16 12.86 15.30
CA PHE A 63 -10.95 14.15 14.65
C PHE A 63 -10.69 15.18 15.74
N THR A 64 -9.48 15.72 15.81
CA THR A 64 -9.20 16.90 16.64
C THR A 64 -10.03 18.06 16.08
N SER A 65 -10.87 18.63 16.93
CA SER A 65 -11.83 19.67 16.57
C SER A 65 -11.09 20.98 16.28
N THR A 66 -10.55 21.11 15.07
CA THR A 66 -10.15 22.41 14.54
C THR A 66 -11.39 22.99 13.87
N THR A 67 -12.11 23.85 14.59
CA THR A 67 -13.21 24.65 14.04
C THR A 67 -12.63 25.63 13.03
N ASN A 68 -12.46 25.19 11.79
CA ASN A 68 -12.42 26.08 10.65
C ASN A 68 -13.43 25.55 9.65
N THR A 69 -14.58 26.22 9.56
CA THR A 69 -15.70 25.88 8.71
C THR A 69 -15.29 26.07 7.24
N MET A 70 -14.50 25.15 6.70
CA MET A 70 -14.19 25.09 5.28
C MET A 70 -15.36 24.41 4.58
N SER A 71 -15.97 25.09 3.60
CA SER A 71 -17.14 24.59 2.89
C SER A 71 -16.86 23.23 2.23
N SER A 72 -17.88 22.37 2.16
CA SER A 72 -17.77 21.04 1.53
C SER A 72 -17.37 21.09 0.04
N ALA A 73 -17.34 22.29 -0.57
CA ALA A 73 -16.90 22.52 -1.93
C ALA A 73 -15.35 22.56 -2.12
N GLN A 74 -14.55 22.60 -1.05
CA GLN A 74 -13.08 22.78 -1.17
C GLN A 74 -12.20 21.69 -0.54
N SER A 75 -12.74 20.55 -0.12
CA SER A 75 -11.86 19.45 0.32
C SER A 75 -11.13 18.84 -0.88
N ALA A 76 -9.79 18.92 -0.87
CA ALA A 76 -8.93 18.30 -1.88
C ALA A 76 -9.24 16.80 -2.06
N THR A 77 -9.58 16.09 -0.97
CA THR A 77 -10.03 14.71 -1.02
C THR A 77 -11.32 14.57 -1.83
N ILE A 78 -12.35 15.35 -1.52
CA ILE A 78 -13.63 15.26 -2.25
C ILE A 78 -13.42 15.59 -3.73
N GLN A 79 -12.60 16.61 -4.04
CA GLN A 79 -12.28 16.98 -5.42
C GLN A 79 -11.55 15.86 -6.16
N PHE A 80 -10.55 15.25 -5.54
CA PHE A 80 -9.82 14.10 -6.09
C PHE A 80 -10.75 12.93 -6.43
N TYR A 81 -11.66 12.57 -5.52
CA TYR A 81 -12.64 11.51 -5.79
C TYR A 81 -13.70 11.88 -6.84
N LYS A 82 -13.88 13.17 -7.12
CA LYS A 82 -14.74 13.67 -8.21
C LYS A 82 -14.01 13.84 -9.55
N GLY A 83 -12.79 13.32 -9.66
CA GLY A 83 -11.99 13.39 -10.89
C GLY A 83 -10.89 14.46 -10.88
N GLY A 84 -10.69 15.14 -9.76
CA GLY A 84 -9.54 16.02 -9.55
C GLY A 84 -8.23 15.25 -9.57
N SER A 85 -7.12 15.99 -9.72
CA SER A 85 -5.78 15.43 -9.72
C SER A 85 -5.25 15.20 -8.29
N LEU A 86 -4.35 14.22 -8.16
CA LEU A 86 -3.52 13.98 -6.97
C LEU A 86 -2.66 15.19 -6.62
N ASP A 87 -2.11 15.85 -7.64
CA ASP A 87 -1.18 16.94 -7.52
C ASP A 87 -1.54 18.03 -8.54
N SER A 88 -1.51 19.28 -8.08
CA SER A 88 -1.73 20.45 -8.92
C SER A 88 -0.60 20.64 -9.94
N SER A 89 0.61 20.16 -9.63
CA SER A 89 1.76 20.17 -10.55
C SER A 89 1.76 19.00 -11.54
N SER A 90 1.02 17.92 -11.27
CA SER A 90 0.77 16.81 -12.20
C SER A 90 -0.73 16.65 -12.42
N PRO A 91 -1.39 17.55 -13.18
CA PRO A 91 -2.85 17.58 -13.33
C PRO A 91 -3.45 16.32 -13.98
N SER A 92 -2.61 15.40 -14.47
CA SER A 92 -3.04 14.18 -15.13
C SER A 92 -3.23 12.97 -14.19
N ASP A 93 -2.73 13.02 -12.95
CA ASP A 93 -2.80 11.87 -12.05
C ASP A 93 -4.12 11.83 -11.27
N THR A 94 -5.21 11.63 -12.01
CA THR A 94 -6.57 11.50 -11.48
C THR A 94 -6.80 10.13 -10.85
N LEU A 95 -7.87 10.02 -10.03
CA LEU A 95 -8.34 8.74 -9.50
C LEU A 95 -8.51 7.71 -10.64
N GLU A 96 -9.21 8.08 -11.72
CA GLU A 96 -9.43 7.19 -12.86
C GLU A 96 -8.13 6.62 -13.43
N LYS A 97 -7.14 7.48 -13.70
CA LYS A 97 -5.85 7.06 -14.26
C LYS A 97 -5.10 6.11 -13.33
N ILE A 98 -5.14 6.36 -12.01
CA ILE A 98 -4.52 5.46 -11.02
C ILE A 98 -5.21 4.08 -11.03
N LEU A 99 -6.54 4.05 -11.16
CA LEU A 99 -7.31 2.81 -11.13
C LEU A 99 -7.19 1.97 -12.41
N THR A 100 -7.10 2.63 -13.58
CA THR A 100 -7.21 1.97 -14.89
C THR A 100 -5.87 1.87 -15.63
N THR A 101 -5.01 2.88 -15.49
CA THR A 101 -3.85 3.05 -16.38
C THR A 101 -2.53 2.74 -15.68
N TRP A 102 -2.42 3.03 -14.38
CA TRP A 102 -1.17 2.76 -13.66
C TRP A 102 -0.90 1.26 -13.53
N SER A 103 0.29 0.87 -13.99
CA SER A 103 0.81 -0.49 -13.81
C SER A 103 1.14 -0.78 -12.34
N ASP A 104 1.23 -2.05 -11.97
CA ASP A 104 1.68 -2.43 -10.63
C ASP A 104 3.11 -1.96 -10.34
N ARG A 105 3.98 -1.91 -11.36
CA ARG A 105 5.32 -1.31 -11.23
C ARG A 105 5.25 0.17 -10.87
N THR A 106 4.30 0.90 -11.46
CA THR A 106 4.09 2.33 -11.16
C THR A 106 3.59 2.51 -9.72
N LEU A 107 2.66 1.67 -9.27
CA LEU A 107 2.18 1.69 -7.89
C LEU A 107 3.27 1.31 -6.89
N GLU A 108 4.15 0.36 -7.22
CA GLU A 108 5.27 0.00 -6.35
C GLU A 108 6.25 1.17 -6.24
N ALA A 109 6.62 1.78 -7.38
CA ALA A 109 7.62 2.85 -7.42
C ALA A 109 7.16 4.22 -6.86
N ARG A 110 5.85 4.49 -6.86
CA ARG A 110 5.27 5.74 -6.35
C ARG A 110 4.65 5.53 -4.97
N HIS A 111 4.90 6.46 -4.04
CA HIS A 111 4.47 6.34 -2.64
C HIS A 111 3.49 7.43 -2.19
N ASP A 112 3.19 8.39 -3.06
CA ASP A 112 2.40 9.60 -2.82
C ASP A 112 0.90 9.39 -3.02
N TYR A 113 0.53 8.44 -3.88
CA TYR A 113 -0.87 8.17 -4.22
C TYR A 113 -1.65 7.54 -3.06
N ILE A 114 -0.99 6.70 -2.25
CA ILE A 114 -1.68 5.89 -1.24
C ILE A 114 -2.31 6.76 -0.14
N GLN A 115 -1.69 7.90 0.17
CA GLN A 115 -2.23 8.80 1.19
C GLN A 115 -3.49 9.52 0.73
N HIS A 116 -3.63 9.75 -0.57
CA HIS A 116 -4.80 10.38 -1.18
C HIS A 116 -5.92 9.38 -1.45
N LEU A 117 -5.59 8.15 -1.87
CA LEU A 117 -6.57 7.07 -2.03
C LEU A 117 -7.14 6.61 -0.69
N PHE A 118 -6.39 6.73 0.40
CA PHE A 118 -6.83 6.26 1.72
C PHE A 118 -6.44 7.25 2.81
N PRO A 119 -7.04 8.45 2.87
CA PRO A 119 -6.69 9.48 3.83
C PRO A 119 -6.99 9.02 5.27
N LEU A 120 -6.18 9.49 6.22
CA LEU A 120 -6.37 9.24 7.65
C LEU A 120 -6.54 10.57 8.40
N PRO A 121 -7.16 10.56 9.59
CA PRO A 121 -7.28 11.76 10.42
C PRO A 121 -5.93 12.25 10.94
N GLU A 122 -4.92 11.38 10.98
CA GLU A 122 -3.56 11.77 11.32
C GLU A 122 -2.79 12.24 10.08
N ARG A 123 -2.02 13.32 10.24
CA ARG A 123 -1.04 13.74 9.22
C ARG A 123 -0.10 12.59 8.89
N SER A 124 0.22 12.47 7.59
CA SER A 124 1.14 11.45 7.14
C SER A 124 2.59 11.82 7.51
N PRO A 125 3.34 10.94 8.20
CA PRO A 125 4.74 11.20 8.53
C PRO A 125 5.67 11.11 7.31
N VAL A 126 5.21 10.51 6.21
CA VAL A 126 6.01 10.28 4.99
C VAL A 126 5.65 11.23 3.85
N ASN A 127 4.49 11.89 3.92
CA ASN A 127 4.03 12.86 2.93
C ASN A 127 3.22 13.95 3.65
N PRO A 128 3.87 15.00 4.17
CA PRO A 128 3.22 16.05 4.96
C PRO A 128 2.12 16.82 4.21
N ASP A 129 2.21 16.86 2.88
CA ASP A 129 1.26 17.58 2.01
C ASP A 129 0.02 16.74 1.66
N ALA A 130 0.02 15.45 2.00
CA ALA A 130 -1.11 14.59 1.78
C ALA A 130 -2.35 15.07 2.56
N PRO A 131 -3.56 14.93 1.99
CA PRO A 131 -4.78 15.37 2.64
C PRO A 131 -5.03 14.60 3.93
N VAL A 132 -5.44 15.33 4.96
CA VAL A 132 -5.92 14.79 6.23
C VAL A 132 -7.42 14.55 6.11
N LEU A 133 -7.88 13.38 6.56
CA LEU A 133 -9.31 13.09 6.63
C LEU A 133 -9.94 13.92 7.74
N THR A 134 -10.80 14.87 7.39
CA THR A 134 -11.55 15.67 8.37
C THR A 134 -12.93 15.06 8.64
N LYS A 135 -13.61 15.57 9.68
CA LYS A 135 -14.98 15.15 10.00
C LYS A 135 -15.94 15.45 8.84
N GLU A 136 -15.78 16.60 8.18
CA GLU A 136 -16.61 17.05 7.07
C GLU A 136 -16.44 16.14 5.86
N VAL A 137 -15.21 15.73 5.55
CA VAL A 137 -14.93 14.76 4.49
C VAL A 137 -15.54 13.41 4.84
N ARG A 138 -15.34 12.93 6.06
CA ARG A 138 -15.97 11.68 6.52
C ARG A 138 -17.49 11.75 6.36
N ASP A 139 -18.11 12.83 6.83
CA ASP A 139 -19.56 12.99 6.78
C ASP A 139 -20.06 13.05 5.32
N ALA A 140 -19.28 13.63 4.39
CA ALA A 140 -19.58 13.59 2.95
C ALA A 140 -19.53 12.17 2.37
N PHE A 141 -18.57 11.33 2.79
CA PHE A 141 -18.53 9.91 2.40
C PHE A 141 -19.68 9.10 3.01
N LEU A 142 -20.19 9.49 4.17
CA LEU A 142 -21.30 8.82 4.87
C LEU A 142 -22.67 9.32 4.44
N ASP A 143 -22.74 10.40 3.65
CA ASP A 143 -23.99 10.97 3.15
C ASP A 143 -24.78 9.93 2.33
N PRO A 144 -26.06 9.66 2.65
CA PRO A 144 -26.84 8.65 1.95
C PRO A 144 -27.26 9.08 0.53
N GLY A 145 -27.07 10.35 0.18
CA GLY A 145 -27.41 10.89 -1.14
C GLY A 145 -26.46 10.47 -2.25
N SER A 146 -26.74 10.97 -3.46
CA SER A 146 -25.98 10.65 -4.68
C SER A 146 -24.50 11.04 -4.58
N GLN A 147 -24.20 12.15 -3.87
CA GLN A 147 -22.83 12.60 -3.69
C GLN A 147 -22.01 11.61 -2.85
N GLY A 148 -22.53 11.18 -1.70
CA GLY A 148 -21.85 10.17 -0.90
C GLY A 148 -21.75 8.82 -1.61
N ALA A 149 -22.75 8.45 -2.42
CA ALA A 149 -22.71 7.22 -3.21
C ALA A 149 -21.53 7.19 -4.20
N VAL A 150 -21.29 8.28 -4.94
CA VAL A 150 -20.16 8.41 -5.88
C VAL A 150 -18.82 8.32 -5.14
N LEU A 151 -18.70 8.97 -3.98
CA LEU A 151 -17.48 8.92 -3.18
C LEU A 151 -17.17 7.50 -2.68
N ARG A 152 -18.19 6.80 -2.17
CA ARG A 152 -18.06 5.40 -1.71
C ARG A 152 -17.73 4.45 -2.85
N GLU A 153 -18.33 4.63 -4.01
CA GLU A 153 -18.01 3.85 -5.21
C GLU A 153 -16.54 4.03 -5.61
N GLY A 154 -16.04 5.27 -5.64
CA GLY A 154 -14.63 5.55 -5.90
C GLY A 154 -13.69 4.89 -4.88
N LEU A 155 -14.05 4.91 -3.60
CA LEU A 155 -13.30 4.25 -2.54
C LEU A 155 -13.28 2.72 -2.70
N GLN A 156 -14.42 2.14 -3.07
CA GLN A 156 -14.54 0.71 -3.35
C GLN A 156 -13.68 0.29 -4.54
N LYS A 157 -13.68 1.08 -5.63
CA LYS A 157 -12.81 0.84 -6.79
C LYS A 157 -11.33 0.99 -6.44
N ALA A 158 -10.96 1.98 -5.63
CA ALA A 158 -9.61 2.12 -5.10
C ALA A 158 -9.19 0.91 -4.26
N PHE A 159 -10.09 0.41 -3.43
CA PHE A 159 -9.85 -0.80 -2.66
C PHE A 159 -9.68 -2.04 -3.55
N GLY A 160 -10.54 -2.21 -4.56
CA GLY A 160 -10.43 -3.29 -5.55
C GLY A 160 -9.12 -3.22 -6.34
N ARG A 161 -8.66 -2.01 -6.71
CA ARG A 161 -7.36 -1.80 -7.37
C ARG A 161 -6.20 -2.28 -6.50
N MET A 162 -6.22 -1.95 -5.20
CA MET A 162 -5.19 -2.40 -4.26
C MET A 162 -5.29 -3.89 -3.95
N CYS A 163 -6.50 -4.47 -3.91
CA CYS A 163 -6.66 -5.93 -3.81
C CYS A 163 -5.93 -6.64 -4.96
N ARG A 164 -6.16 -6.20 -6.21
CA ARG A 164 -5.47 -6.76 -7.39
C ARG A 164 -3.95 -6.63 -7.29
N PHE A 165 -3.48 -5.46 -6.86
CA PHE A 165 -2.05 -5.23 -6.65
C PHE A 165 -1.42 -6.25 -5.69
N TYR A 166 -2.13 -6.62 -4.61
CA TYR A 166 -1.71 -7.61 -3.62
C TYR A 166 -2.03 -9.07 -3.98
N GLY A 167 -2.53 -9.35 -5.19
CA GLY A 167 -2.86 -10.71 -5.64
C GLY A 167 -4.27 -11.20 -5.26
N PHE A 168 -5.18 -10.29 -4.95
CA PHE A 168 -6.57 -10.61 -4.60
C PHE A 168 -7.59 -10.06 -5.60
N VAL A 169 -8.80 -10.60 -5.59
CA VAL A 169 -9.96 -10.07 -6.30
C VAL A 169 -11.02 -9.64 -5.28
N LEU A 170 -11.65 -8.49 -5.49
CA LEU A 170 -12.79 -8.03 -4.72
C LEU A 170 -14.08 -8.41 -5.45
N ASP A 171 -14.95 -9.16 -4.78
CA ASP A 171 -16.36 -9.27 -5.14
C ASP A 171 -17.05 -8.01 -4.58
N GLU A 172 -17.37 -7.07 -5.47
CA GLU A 172 -17.99 -5.81 -5.09
C GLU A 172 -19.42 -5.96 -4.57
N GLY A 173 -20.15 -6.97 -5.04
CA GLY A 173 -21.53 -7.23 -4.64
C GLY A 173 -21.62 -7.83 -3.24
N GLN A 174 -20.70 -8.73 -2.90
CA GLN A 174 -20.66 -9.37 -1.58
C GLN A 174 -19.77 -8.63 -0.57
N GLY A 175 -18.88 -7.77 -1.06
CA GLY A 175 -17.80 -7.22 -0.24
C GLY A 175 -16.92 -8.34 0.30
N THR A 176 -16.66 -9.38 -0.48
CA THR A 176 -15.73 -10.43 -0.11
C THR A 176 -14.51 -10.32 -1.00
N ILE A 177 -13.38 -10.75 -0.48
CA ILE A 177 -12.15 -10.78 -1.26
C ILE A 177 -11.96 -12.25 -1.62
N THR A 178 -11.19 -12.60 -2.63
CA THR A 178 -10.70 -13.98 -2.92
C THR A 178 -9.26 -13.91 -3.42
N LYS A 179 -8.49 -15.01 -3.31
CA LYS A 179 -7.17 -15.06 -3.94
C LYS A 179 -7.36 -15.01 -5.46
N ALA A 180 -6.58 -14.17 -6.14
CA ALA A 180 -6.51 -14.19 -7.59
C ALA A 180 -5.73 -15.42 -8.07
N SER A 181 -5.81 -15.73 -9.37
CA SER A 181 -5.04 -16.83 -9.97
C SER A 181 -3.53 -16.65 -9.85
N ASN A 182 -3.05 -15.40 -9.80
CA ASN A 182 -1.65 -15.03 -9.62
C ASN A 182 -1.29 -14.68 -8.17
N PHE A 183 -2.07 -15.14 -7.19
CA PHE A 183 -1.87 -14.76 -5.78
C PHE A 183 -0.47 -15.07 -5.27
N ASP A 184 0.07 -16.27 -5.49
CA ASP A 184 1.34 -16.68 -4.89
C ASP A 184 2.52 -15.84 -5.42
N GLU A 185 2.54 -15.56 -6.74
CA GLU A 185 3.51 -14.65 -7.37
C GLU A 185 3.40 -13.24 -6.78
N ARG A 186 2.19 -12.67 -6.77
CA ARG A 186 1.96 -11.30 -6.30
C ARG A 186 2.25 -11.15 -4.82
N ALA A 187 1.84 -12.10 -3.99
CA ALA A 187 2.05 -12.04 -2.55
C ALA A 187 3.55 -12.00 -2.26
N GLN A 188 4.32 -12.92 -2.85
CA GLN A 188 5.76 -13.00 -2.68
C GLN A 188 6.49 -11.70 -3.08
N ASP A 189 6.07 -11.08 -4.18
CA ASP A 189 6.73 -9.90 -4.75
C ASP A 189 6.29 -8.57 -4.12
N SER A 190 5.18 -8.53 -3.37
CA SER A 190 4.60 -7.26 -2.91
C SER A 190 4.39 -7.11 -1.41
N TRP A 191 4.11 -8.17 -0.65
CA TRP A 191 3.83 -8.00 0.79
C TRP A 191 4.20 -9.19 1.66
N LEU A 192 4.35 -10.40 1.10
CA LEU A 192 4.76 -11.61 1.82
C LEU A 192 6.29 -11.68 1.96
N THR A 193 6.89 -10.56 2.37
CA THR A 193 8.31 -10.41 2.67
C THR A 193 8.48 -9.90 4.11
N THR A 194 9.70 -9.79 4.60
CA THR A 194 9.97 -9.14 5.90
C THR A 194 9.38 -7.73 5.92
N VAL A 195 8.77 -7.33 7.05
CA VAL A 195 8.04 -6.05 7.25
C VAL A 195 8.56 -4.93 6.34
N ASP A 196 7.75 -4.63 5.32
CA ASP A 196 8.04 -3.61 4.32
C ASP A 196 7.02 -2.46 4.38
N HIS A 197 7.18 -1.50 3.47
CA HIS A 197 6.29 -0.36 3.35
C HIS A 197 4.86 -0.74 2.88
N ASN A 198 4.66 -1.89 2.23
CA ASN A 198 3.35 -2.38 1.82
C ASN A 198 2.49 -2.82 3.01
N HIS A 199 3.10 -3.32 4.09
CA HIS A 199 2.39 -3.55 5.37
C HIS A 199 1.80 -2.26 5.95
N LEU A 200 2.52 -1.14 5.83
CA LEU A 200 2.03 0.18 6.25
C LEU A 200 0.89 0.65 5.34
N ARG A 201 0.98 0.42 4.02
CA ARG A 201 -0.11 0.71 3.06
C ARG A 201 -1.37 -0.08 3.39
N ILE A 202 -1.26 -1.40 3.63
CA ILE A 202 -2.38 -2.27 4.01
C ILE A 202 -3.06 -1.78 5.29
N THR A 203 -2.26 -1.45 6.32
CA THR A 203 -2.78 -0.90 7.57
C THR A 203 -3.55 0.41 7.35
N ARG A 204 -3.01 1.31 6.51
CA ARG A 204 -3.68 2.56 6.14
C ARG A 204 -5.01 2.33 5.42
N ILE A 205 -5.04 1.44 4.44
CA ILE A 205 -6.25 1.05 3.70
C ILE A 205 -7.33 0.60 4.69
N ILE A 206 -7.01 -0.38 5.54
CA ILE A 206 -7.94 -0.93 6.53
C ILE A 206 -8.50 0.16 7.45
N ARG A 207 -7.64 1.04 7.96
CA ARG A 207 -8.04 2.12 8.87
C ARG A 207 -8.96 3.12 8.16
N CYS A 208 -8.60 3.58 6.97
CA CYS A 208 -9.42 4.50 6.17
C CYS A 208 -10.82 3.92 5.92
N MET A 209 -10.87 2.69 5.42
CA MET A 209 -12.11 1.98 5.07
C MET A 209 -13.06 1.83 6.27
N ARG A 210 -12.50 1.60 7.47
CA ARG A 210 -13.23 1.58 8.73
C ARG A 210 -13.82 2.93 9.12
N ILE A 211 -13.05 4.01 8.94
CA ILE A 211 -13.48 5.37 9.33
C ILE A 211 -14.56 5.88 8.36
N LEU A 212 -14.45 5.56 7.08
CA LEU A 212 -15.40 5.96 6.03
C LEU A 212 -16.62 5.03 5.92
N GLY A 213 -16.79 4.09 6.85
CA GLY A 213 -18.01 3.30 7.01
C GLY A 213 -18.28 2.27 5.91
N MET A 214 -17.26 1.77 5.21
CA MET A 214 -17.46 0.65 4.29
C MET A 214 -17.88 -0.62 5.03
N SER A 215 -18.68 -1.46 4.36
CA SER A 215 -19.38 -2.59 4.97
C SER A 215 -18.43 -3.50 5.75
N THR A 216 -18.90 -3.95 6.92
CA THR A 216 -18.10 -4.79 7.84
C THR A 216 -17.66 -6.12 7.22
N SER A 217 -18.35 -6.59 6.17
CA SER A 217 -18.02 -7.81 5.42
C SER A 217 -16.66 -7.72 4.73
N SER A 218 -16.40 -6.64 3.97
CA SER A 218 -15.13 -6.43 3.25
C SER A 218 -13.94 -6.34 4.19
N LEU A 219 -14.13 -5.64 5.31
CA LEU A 219 -13.09 -5.49 6.32
C LEU A 219 -12.81 -6.81 7.04
N ARG A 220 -13.83 -7.57 7.44
CA ARG A 220 -13.65 -8.89 8.07
C ARG A 220 -12.97 -9.88 7.13
N SER A 221 -13.26 -9.84 5.84
CA SER A 221 -12.64 -10.70 4.84
C SER A 221 -11.14 -10.43 4.71
N LEU A 222 -10.73 -9.16 4.71
CA LEU A 222 -9.31 -8.78 4.60
C LEU A 222 -8.52 -9.19 5.85
N TYR A 223 -9.08 -8.95 7.04
CA TYR A 223 -8.44 -9.30 8.33
C TYR A 223 -8.17 -10.79 8.53
N ARG A 224 -8.89 -11.68 7.83
CA ARG A 224 -8.72 -13.13 7.98
C ARG A 224 -7.62 -13.70 7.07
N ARG A 225 -6.98 -12.87 6.26
CA ARG A 225 -6.13 -13.30 5.14
C ARG A 225 -4.72 -12.73 5.12
N PHE A 226 -4.48 -11.75 5.97
CA PHE A 226 -3.17 -11.33 6.42
C PHE A 226 -3.01 -11.81 7.86
#